data_AF-A0A5T2H2Q3-F1
#
_entry.id   AF-A0A5T2H2Q3-F1
#
_cell.length_a   1.000
_cell.length_b   1.000
_cell.length_c   1.000
_cell.angle_alpha   90.00
_cell.angle_beta   90.00
_cell.angle_gamma   90.00
#
_symmetry.space_group_name_H-M   'P 1'
#
loop_
_entity.id
_entity.type
_entity.pdbx_description
1 polymer ?
#
loop_
_entity_poly.entity_id
_entity_poly.type
_entity_poly.pdbx_seq_one_letter_code
_entity_poly.pdbx_strand_id
1 'polypeptide(L)'
;MDMSLTKPVSAEQPCGPDPEYDPEYLLLFSRAAPQAEAQYGDFVSTPEAVNWPEIERDARRLLTRSKDIRVLILLLRSRIQQAGAQGLAEMLTQLAELSVIWSDALHPQLLTGEGASAESIEDAALARSNALAALLDHEGVMADIRGITLSNSAALRLQVRDV
;
A
#
# COMPACT_ATOMS: atom_id res chain seq x y z
N MET A 1 5.94 13.73 12.75
CA MET A 1 4.91 14.70 12.34
C MET A 1 3.84 13.92 11.62
N ASP A 2 2.60 14.10 12.04
CA ASP A 2 1.44 13.45 11.43
C ASP A 2 1.22 14.06 10.04
N MET A 3 1.51 13.30 8.98
CA MET A 3 1.40 13.79 7.61
C MET A 3 -0.01 13.49 7.10
N SER A 4 -0.90 14.47 7.22
CA SER A 4 -2.25 14.38 6.67
C SER A 4 -2.21 14.28 5.14
N LEU A 5 -2.51 13.09 4.61
CA LEU A 5 -2.51 12.79 3.17
C LEU A 5 -3.72 13.39 2.42
N THR A 6 -4.72 13.89 3.15
CA THR A 6 -6.02 14.32 2.60
C THR A 6 -5.97 15.65 1.86
N LYS A 7 -4.93 16.47 2.08
CA LYS A 7 -4.72 17.72 1.34
C LYS A 7 -4.54 17.46 -0.16
N PRO A 8 -5.16 18.25 -1.05
CA PRO A 8 -5.02 18.06 -2.48
C PRO A 8 -3.56 18.30 -2.93
N VAL A 9 -3.13 17.58 -3.98
CA VAL A 9 -1.82 17.79 -4.64
C VAL A 9 -1.82 19.14 -5.38
N SER A 10 -2.88 19.44 -6.14
CA SER A 10 -3.17 20.78 -6.68
C SER A 10 -4.68 21.02 -6.74
N ALA A 11 -5.10 22.25 -7.08
CA ALA A 11 -6.52 22.57 -7.22
C ALA A 11 -7.18 21.85 -8.40
N GLU A 12 -6.42 21.63 -9.48
CA GLU A 12 -6.88 21.02 -10.73
C GLU A 12 -6.77 19.49 -10.70
N GLN A 13 -5.80 18.96 -9.96
CA GLN A 13 -5.55 17.52 -9.82
C GLN A 13 -5.38 17.19 -8.33
N PRO A 14 -6.47 17.05 -7.57
CA PRO A 14 -6.38 16.86 -6.12
C PRO A 14 -5.64 15.58 -5.71
N CYS A 15 -5.67 14.55 -6.55
CA CYS A 15 -4.91 13.31 -6.36
C CYS A 15 -3.64 13.22 -7.21
N GLY A 16 -3.28 14.27 -7.96
CA GLY A 16 -2.14 14.26 -8.88
C GLY A 16 -2.30 13.29 -10.07
N PRO A 17 -1.23 13.12 -10.88
CA PRO A 17 -1.23 12.20 -12.03
C PRO A 17 -1.21 10.74 -11.58
N ASP A 18 -1.65 9.83 -12.45
CA ASP A 18 -1.52 8.37 -12.25
C ASP A 18 -0.03 8.00 -12.17
N PRO A 19 0.42 7.30 -11.10
CA PRO A 19 1.83 7.00 -10.92
C PRO A 19 2.28 5.72 -11.65
N GLU A 20 1.40 5.00 -12.37
CA GLU A 20 1.70 3.68 -12.94
C GLU A 20 2.99 3.61 -13.78
N TYR A 21 3.33 4.71 -14.47
CA TYR A 21 4.54 4.82 -15.27
C TYR A 21 5.65 5.68 -14.63
N ASP A 22 5.45 6.17 -13.40
CA ASP A 22 6.50 6.90 -12.66
C ASP A 22 7.62 5.92 -12.27
N PRO A 23 8.90 6.16 -12.63
CA PRO A 23 10.01 5.30 -12.25
C PRO A 23 10.12 5.06 -10.74
N GLU A 24 9.72 6.03 -9.92
CA GLU A 24 9.74 5.91 -8.46
C GLU A 24 8.65 4.97 -7.93
N TYR A 25 7.49 4.96 -8.59
CA TYR A 25 6.43 3.98 -8.33
C TYR A 25 6.92 2.57 -8.66
N LEU A 26 7.45 2.37 -9.87
CA LEU A 26 7.96 1.07 -10.31
C LEU A 26 9.08 0.54 -9.38
N LEU A 27 10.02 1.42 -9.01
CA LEU A 27 11.10 1.07 -8.09
C LEU A 27 10.58 0.72 -6.70
N LEU A 28 9.61 1.48 -6.17
CA LEU A 28 9.00 1.23 -4.87
C LEU A 28 8.36 -0.16 -4.81
N PHE A 29 7.54 -0.51 -5.81
CA PHE A 29 6.91 -1.84 -5.86
C PHE A 29 7.92 -2.97 -6.10
N SER A 30 8.96 -2.74 -6.91
CA SER A 30 10.02 -3.75 -7.09
C SER A 30 10.79 -4.05 -5.80
N ARG A 31 10.99 -3.06 -4.93
CA ARG A 31 11.67 -3.21 -3.63
C ARG A 31 10.80 -3.88 -2.58
N ALA A 32 9.49 -3.76 -2.70
CA ALA A 32 8.52 -4.38 -1.81
C ALA A 32 8.11 -5.80 -2.23
N ALA A 33 8.36 -6.17 -3.50
CA ALA A 33 8.03 -7.48 -4.02
C ALA A 33 8.84 -8.57 -3.29
N PRO A 34 8.22 -9.73 -2.99
CA PRO A 34 8.95 -10.89 -2.51
C PRO A 34 10.10 -11.22 -3.48
N GLN A 35 11.33 -11.24 -2.98
CA GLN A 35 12.46 -11.71 -3.76
C GLN A 35 12.45 -13.24 -3.76
N ALA A 36 12.49 -13.84 -4.95
CA ALA A 36 12.67 -15.28 -5.07
C ALA A 36 14.08 -15.67 -4.63
N GLU A 37 14.21 -16.87 -4.05
CA GLU A 37 15.50 -17.48 -3.82
C GLU A 37 16.22 -17.66 -5.16
N ALA A 38 17.41 -17.07 -5.28
CA ALA A 38 18.24 -17.25 -6.47
C ALA A 38 19.17 -18.45 -6.25
N GLN A 39 19.07 -19.46 -7.12
CA GLN A 39 19.97 -20.62 -7.09
C GLN A 39 21.07 -20.47 -8.13
N TYR A 40 22.32 -20.47 -7.68
CA TYR A 40 23.53 -20.46 -8.49
C TYR A 40 24.32 -21.76 -8.23
N GLY A 41 24.13 -22.76 -9.10
CA GLY A 41 24.69 -24.10 -8.89
C GLY A 41 24.12 -24.72 -7.62
N ASP A 42 24.99 -25.04 -6.66
CA ASP A 42 24.61 -25.59 -5.35
C ASP A 42 24.32 -24.51 -4.29
N PHE A 43 24.51 -23.23 -4.61
CA PHE A 43 24.27 -22.13 -3.69
C PHE A 43 22.85 -21.56 -3.87
N VAL A 44 22.07 -21.53 -2.79
CA VAL A 44 20.76 -20.86 -2.73
C VAL A 44 20.94 -19.56 -1.95
N SER A 45 20.69 -18.42 -2.59
CA SER A 45 20.74 -17.11 -1.95
C SER A 45 19.51 -16.90 -1.07
N THR A 46 19.71 -16.44 0.17
CA THR A 46 18.61 -15.96 1.01
C THR A 46 18.09 -14.64 0.44
N PRO A 47 16.77 -14.48 0.22
CA PRO A 47 16.18 -13.24 -0.23
C PRO A 47 16.49 -12.10 0.76
N GLU A 48 16.81 -10.91 0.25
CA GLU A 48 17.00 -9.76 1.12
C GLU A 48 15.66 -9.37 1.76
N ALA A 49 15.68 -9.14 3.08
CA ALA A 49 14.47 -8.70 3.78
C ALA A 49 14.05 -7.30 3.31
N VAL A 50 12.75 -7.07 3.15
CA VAL A 50 12.21 -5.77 2.75
C VAL A 50 12.59 -4.71 3.78
N ASN A 51 13.21 -3.61 3.32
CA ASN A 51 13.56 -2.46 4.16
C ASN A 51 12.34 -1.55 4.37
N TRP A 52 11.48 -1.91 5.34
CA TRP A 52 10.23 -1.19 5.61
C TRP A 52 10.38 0.32 5.90
N PRO A 53 11.40 0.80 6.64
CA PRO A 53 11.64 2.24 6.79
C PRO A 53 11.88 2.98 5.46
N GLU A 54 12.61 2.36 4.53
CA GLU A 54 12.80 2.95 3.19
C GLU A 54 11.51 2.92 2.36
N ILE A 55 10.76 1.83 2.41
CA ILE A 55 9.43 1.73 1.77
C ILE A 55 8.49 2.81 2.30
N GLU A 56 8.43 3.04 3.62
CA GLU A 56 7.63 4.11 4.22
C GLU A 56 8.05 5.48 3.67
N ARG A 57 9.35 5.80 3.69
CA ARG A 57 9.87 7.07 3.21
C ARG A 57 9.49 7.30 1.74
N ASP A 58 9.72 6.31 0.89
CA ASP A 58 9.52 6.42 -0.56
C ASP A 58 8.02 6.46 -0.91
N ALA A 59 7.18 5.66 -0.26
CA ALA A 59 5.73 5.70 -0.41
C ALA A 59 5.15 7.06 0.03
N ARG A 60 5.58 7.57 1.19
CA ARG A 60 5.16 8.90 1.67
C ARG A 60 5.52 10.00 0.69
N ARG A 61 6.74 9.96 0.14
CA ARG A 61 7.20 10.92 -0.87
C ARG A 61 6.34 10.85 -2.13
N LEU A 62 6.05 9.66 -2.63
CA LEU A 62 5.19 9.47 -3.80
C LEU A 62 3.76 10.00 -3.55
N LEU A 63 3.20 9.74 -2.37
CA LEU A 63 1.86 10.18 -1.96
C LEU A 63 1.70 11.70 -1.85
N THR A 64 2.80 12.47 -1.80
CA THR A 64 2.74 13.93 -1.91
C THR A 64 2.45 14.41 -3.33
N ARG A 65 2.71 13.58 -4.34
CA ARG A 65 2.58 13.90 -5.78
C ARG A 65 1.44 13.13 -6.44
N SER A 66 1.11 11.94 -5.94
CA SER A 66 0.04 11.10 -6.48
C SER A 66 -0.64 10.28 -5.37
N LYS A 67 -1.95 10.44 -5.19
CA LYS A 67 -2.72 9.67 -4.22
C LYS A 67 -3.25 8.40 -4.89
N ASP A 68 -2.69 7.27 -4.49
CA ASP A 68 -2.96 5.97 -5.11
C ASP A 68 -3.18 4.90 -4.04
N ILE A 69 -4.25 4.11 -4.18
CA ILE A 69 -4.67 3.04 -3.27
C ILE A 69 -3.58 1.99 -3.12
N ARG A 70 -2.89 1.61 -4.20
CA ARG A 70 -1.83 0.60 -4.18
C ARG A 70 -0.66 1.10 -3.33
N VAL A 71 -0.26 2.38 -3.50
CA VAL A 71 0.80 3.01 -2.71
C VAL A 71 0.37 3.18 -1.24
N LEU A 72 -0.89 3.54 -0.99
CA LEU A 72 -1.46 3.64 0.37
C LEU A 72 -1.44 2.29 1.09
N ILE A 73 -1.77 1.19 0.40
CA ILE A 73 -1.72 -0.16 0.96
C ILE A 73 -0.28 -0.57 1.25
N LEU A 74 0.68 -0.23 0.39
CA LEU A 74 2.09 -0.49 0.68
C LEU A 74 2.61 0.32 1.87
N LEU A 75 2.19 1.58 2.01
CA LEU A 75 2.45 2.38 3.21
C LEU A 75 1.78 1.75 4.44
N LEU A 76 0.55 1.25 4.33
CA LEU A 76 -0.12 0.50 5.40
C LEU A 76 0.73 -0.69 5.87
N ARG A 77 1.26 -1.50 4.94
CA ARG A 77 2.16 -2.61 5.29
C ARG A 77 3.40 -2.14 6.05
N SER A 78 4.09 -1.12 5.56
CA SER A 78 5.30 -0.60 6.24
C SER A 78 4.99 -0.01 7.62
N ARG A 79 3.80 0.59 7.81
CA ARG A 79 3.33 1.10 9.10
C ARG A 79 2.97 -0.03 10.07
N ILE A 80 2.37 -1.13 9.62
CA ILE A 80 2.15 -2.32 10.46
C ILE A 80 3.49 -2.88 10.93
N GLN A 81 4.46 -3.01 10.03
CA GLN A 81 5.77 -3.59 10.33
C GLN A 81 6.58 -2.76 11.35
N GLN A 82 6.39 -1.44 11.35
CA GLN A 82 7.13 -0.53 12.24
C GLN A 82 6.37 -0.13 13.51
N ALA A 83 5.04 -0.06 13.47
CA ALA A 83 4.21 0.46 14.56
C ALA A 83 3.06 -0.49 14.98
N GLY A 84 3.00 -1.70 14.43
CA GLY A 84 2.01 -2.72 14.78
C GLY A 84 0.57 -2.24 14.60
N ALA A 85 -0.27 -2.52 15.59
CA ALA A 85 -1.70 -2.17 15.58
C ALA A 85 -1.96 -0.66 15.42
N GLN A 86 -1.08 0.20 15.94
CA GLN A 86 -1.23 1.64 15.77
C GLN A 86 -1.05 2.05 14.30
N GLY A 87 -0.05 1.48 13.63
CA GLY A 87 0.19 1.71 12.21
C GLY A 87 -0.95 1.21 11.32
N LEU A 88 -1.54 0.06 11.67
CA LEU A 88 -2.75 -0.47 11.02
C LEU A 88 -3.92 0.52 11.11
N ALA A 89 -4.25 0.95 12.33
CA ALA A 89 -5.39 1.81 12.60
C ALA A 89 -5.24 3.19 11.92
N GLU A 90 -4.05 3.79 12.02
CA GLU A 90 -3.71 5.06 11.37
C GLU A 90 -3.94 4.98 9.85
N MET A 91 -3.44 3.95 9.20
CA MET A 91 -3.46 3.85 7.75
C MET A 91 -4.81 3.44 7.17
N LEU A 92 -5.55 2.56 7.86
CA LEU A 92 -6.93 2.25 7.45
C LEU A 92 -7.85 3.47 7.57
N THR A 93 -7.66 4.28 8.62
CA THR A 93 -8.41 5.54 8.79
C THR A 93 -8.14 6.49 7.62
N GLN A 94 -6.86 6.70 7.28
CA GLN A 94 -6.49 7.57 6.16
C GLN A 94 -6.98 7.04 4.80
N LEU A 95 -6.91 5.73 4.55
CA LEU A 95 -7.43 5.13 3.33
C LEU A 95 -8.95 5.34 3.21
N ALA A 96 -9.70 5.15 4.30
CA ALA A 96 -11.14 5.40 4.33
C ALA A 96 -11.46 6.88 4.08
N GLU A 97 -10.77 7.80 4.76
CA GLU A 97 -10.95 9.25 4.57
C GLU A 97 -10.66 9.68 3.13
N LEU A 98 -9.54 9.23 2.55
CA LEU A 98 -9.18 9.54 1.17
C LEU A 98 -10.19 8.99 0.16
N SER A 99 -10.72 7.80 0.41
CA SER A 99 -11.74 7.18 -0.46
C SER A 99 -13.05 7.95 -0.46
N VAL A 100 -13.36 8.66 0.63
CA VAL A 100 -14.55 9.52 0.75
C VAL A 100 -14.28 10.90 0.14
N ILE A 101 -13.16 11.55 0.52
CA ILE A 101 -12.85 12.92 0.08
C ILE A 101 -12.58 12.96 -1.42
N TRP A 102 -11.92 11.94 -1.97
CA TRP A 102 -11.47 11.90 -3.35
C TRP A 102 -12.01 10.68 -4.11
N SER A 103 -13.30 10.36 -3.94
CA SER A 103 -13.93 9.17 -4.53
C SER A 103 -13.63 8.99 -6.01
N ASP A 104 -13.69 10.07 -6.80
CA ASP A 104 -13.54 10.00 -8.26
C ASP A 104 -12.10 10.18 -8.71
N ALA A 105 -11.28 10.90 -7.93
CA ALA A 105 -9.92 11.29 -8.31
C ALA A 105 -8.82 10.35 -7.78
N LEU A 106 -9.08 9.53 -6.74
CA LEU A 106 -8.09 8.63 -6.15
C LEU A 106 -7.67 7.53 -7.14
N HIS A 107 -6.38 7.25 -7.28
CA HIS A 107 -5.89 6.24 -8.23
C HIS A 107 -5.95 4.81 -7.66
N PRO A 108 -6.21 3.77 -8.47
CA PRO A 108 -6.72 3.84 -9.84
C PRO A 108 -8.11 4.50 -9.88
N GLN A 109 -8.32 5.44 -10.80
CA GLN A 109 -9.56 6.22 -10.89
C GLN A 109 -10.72 5.37 -11.42
N LEU A 110 -11.94 5.66 -10.96
CA LEU A 110 -13.12 5.18 -11.68
C LEU A 110 -13.31 6.02 -12.92
N LEU A 111 -13.52 5.36 -14.06
CA LEU A 111 -13.92 6.03 -15.28
C LEU A 111 -15.42 6.34 -15.19
N THR A 112 -15.76 7.63 -15.12
CA THR A 112 -17.13 8.13 -15.16
C THR A 112 -17.18 9.30 -16.14
N GLY A 113 -18.03 9.23 -17.17
CA GLY A 113 -18.18 10.33 -18.13
C GLY A 113 -18.58 9.94 -19.54
N GLU A 114 -18.96 10.95 -20.32
CA GLU A 114 -19.30 10.81 -21.74
C GLU A 114 -18.04 10.48 -22.56
N GLY A 115 -18.09 9.41 -23.36
CA GLY A 115 -16.98 8.96 -24.21
C GLY A 115 -16.21 7.73 -23.70
N ALA A 116 -16.45 7.30 -22.45
CA ALA A 116 -15.95 6.01 -21.97
C ALA A 116 -16.83 4.87 -22.51
N SER A 117 -16.21 3.82 -23.07
CA SER A 117 -16.94 2.60 -23.45
C SER A 117 -17.33 1.82 -22.19
N ALA A 118 -18.37 0.99 -22.29
CA ALA A 118 -18.77 0.10 -21.19
C ALA A 118 -17.61 -0.78 -20.72
N GLU A 119 -16.81 -1.29 -21.66
CA GLU A 119 -15.60 -2.06 -21.38
C GLU A 119 -14.58 -1.25 -20.56
N SER A 120 -14.29 0.00 -20.94
CA SER A 120 -13.33 0.85 -20.21
C SER A 120 -13.78 1.21 -18.80
N ILE A 121 -15.08 1.36 -18.57
CA ILE A 121 -15.66 1.60 -17.24
C ILE A 121 -15.50 0.35 -16.37
N GLU A 122 -15.78 -0.83 -16.93
CA GLU A 122 -15.61 -2.11 -16.24
C GLU A 122 -14.14 -2.37 -15.89
N ASP A 123 -13.21 -2.12 -16.82
CA ASP A 123 -11.78 -2.27 -16.60
C ASP A 123 -11.28 -1.36 -15.47
N ALA A 124 -11.72 -0.09 -15.42
CA ALA A 124 -11.36 0.84 -14.36
C ALA A 124 -11.90 0.40 -12.98
N ALA A 125 -13.16 -0.05 -12.94
CA ALA A 125 -13.77 -0.58 -11.72
C ALA A 125 -13.04 -1.84 -11.24
N LEU A 126 -12.67 -2.72 -12.16
CA LEU A 126 -11.90 -3.92 -11.86
C LEU A 126 -10.50 -3.58 -11.35
N ALA A 127 -9.79 -2.63 -11.96
CA ALA A 127 -8.47 -2.17 -11.52
C ALA A 127 -8.51 -1.64 -10.08
N ARG A 128 -9.50 -0.80 -9.75
CA ARG A 128 -9.69 -0.31 -8.38
C ARG A 128 -10.07 -1.42 -7.41
N SER A 129 -10.95 -2.34 -7.81
CA SER A 129 -11.34 -3.49 -7.00
C SER A 129 -10.12 -4.36 -6.67
N ASN A 130 -9.27 -4.66 -7.66
CA ASN A 130 -8.04 -5.42 -7.47
C ASN A 130 -7.05 -4.71 -6.55
N ALA A 131 -6.92 -3.38 -6.68
CA ALA A 131 -6.08 -2.59 -5.77
C ALA A 131 -6.56 -2.74 -4.32
N LEU A 132 -7.87 -2.66 -4.05
CA LEU A 132 -8.43 -2.85 -2.71
C LEU A 132 -8.35 -4.29 -2.22
N ALA A 133 -8.45 -5.28 -3.12
CA ALA A 133 -8.33 -6.70 -2.77
C ALA A 133 -6.96 -7.04 -2.14
N ALA A 134 -5.92 -6.23 -2.39
CA ALA A 134 -4.61 -6.37 -1.75
C ALA A 134 -4.66 -6.21 -0.21
N LEU A 135 -5.71 -5.58 0.35
CA LEU A 135 -5.95 -5.58 1.81
C LEU A 135 -6.20 -6.98 2.37
N LEU A 136 -6.67 -7.90 1.53
CA LEU A 136 -7.00 -9.28 1.89
C LEU A 136 -5.90 -10.28 1.52
N ASP A 137 -4.79 -9.80 0.94
CA ASP A 137 -3.67 -10.64 0.56
C ASP A 137 -3.10 -11.38 1.78
N HIS A 138 -3.10 -12.71 1.70
CA HIS A 138 -2.69 -13.62 2.75
C HIS A 138 -1.18 -13.61 2.98
N GLU A 139 -0.38 -13.32 1.95
CA GLU A 139 1.07 -13.16 2.05
C GLU A 139 1.47 -11.69 2.27
N GLY A 140 0.51 -10.78 2.12
CA GLY A 140 0.65 -9.34 2.29
C GLY A 140 0.10 -8.83 3.61
N VAL A 141 -0.90 -7.95 3.51
CA VAL A 141 -1.49 -7.23 4.65
C VAL A 141 -1.98 -8.19 5.74
N MET A 142 -2.60 -9.32 5.38
CA MET A 142 -3.11 -10.26 6.38
C MET A 142 -1.98 -10.98 7.12
N ALA A 143 -0.86 -11.30 6.47
CA ALA A 143 0.33 -11.83 7.14
C ALA A 143 0.93 -10.79 8.10
N ASP A 144 1.02 -9.52 7.67
CA ASP A 144 1.52 -8.43 8.51
C ASP A 144 0.65 -8.25 9.76
N ILE A 145 -0.69 -8.25 9.62
CA ILE A 145 -1.64 -8.17 10.74
C ILE A 145 -1.45 -9.34 11.71
N ARG A 146 -1.36 -10.57 11.18
CA ARG A 146 -1.13 -11.78 11.98
C ARG A 146 0.19 -11.72 12.78
N GLY A 147 1.18 -10.98 12.27
CA GLY A 147 2.48 -10.77 12.91
C GLY A 147 2.51 -9.70 14.01
N ILE A 148 1.46 -8.89 14.16
CA ILE A 148 1.37 -7.85 15.18
C ILE A 148 1.54 -8.47 16.57
N THR A 149 2.49 -7.94 17.35
CA THR A 149 2.75 -8.39 18.73
C THR A 149 1.74 -7.76 19.68
N LEU A 150 0.98 -8.59 20.39
CA LEU A 150 -0.04 -8.20 21.38
C LEU A 150 0.54 -8.04 22.79
N SER A 151 1.46 -8.92 23.16
CA SER A 151 2.17 -8.87 24.43
C SER A 151 3.62 -9.24 24.21
N ASN A 152 4.52 -8.44 24.76
CA ASN A 152 5.96 -8.67 24.70
C ASN A 152 6.52 -8.84 26.12
N SER A 153 6.04 -9.86 26.80
CA SER A 153 6.55 -10.21 28.13
C SER A 153 7.75 -11.15 28.02
N ALA A 154 8.67 -11.10 28.99
CA ALA A 154 9.83 -12.00 29.02
C ALA A 154 9.46 -13.49 29.03
N ALA A 155 8.23 -13.82 29.45
CA ALA A 155 7.73 -15.19 29.52
C ALA A 155 7.02 -15.65 28.23
N LEU A 156 6.43 -14.72 27.47
CA LEU A 156 5.65 -15.04 26.29
C LEU A 156 5.53 -13.84 25.35
N ARG A 157 5.93 -14.06 24.09
CA ARG A 157 5.61 -13.17 22.97
C ARG A 157 4.34 -13.70 22.31
N LEU A 158 3.24 -12.98 22.47
CA LEU A 158 1.96 -13.29 21.83
C LEU A 158 1.77 -12.40 20.61
N GLN A 159 1.35 -12.99 19.50
CA GLN A 159 0.97 -12.30 18.28
C GLN A 159 -0.52 -12.50 17.99
N VAL A 160 -1.07 -11.69 17.07
CA VAL A 160 -2.48 -11.80 16.65
C VAL A 160 -2.82 -13.21 16.14
N ARG A 161 -1.88 -13.91 15.50
CA ARG A 161 -2.11 -15.29 15.04
C ARG A 161 -2.22 -16.34 16.15
N ASP A 162 -1.82 -16.02 17.37
CA ASP A 162 -1.78 -16.96 18.50
C ASP A 162 -3.09 -16.95 19.31
N VAL A 163 -4.05 -16.09 18.94
CA VAL A 163 -5.37 -15.92 19.57
C VAL A 163 -6.50 -16.15 18.56
#